data_AF-A0AAD6P529-F1
#
_entry.id   AF-A0AAD6P529-F1
#
_cell.length_a   1.000
_cell.length_b   1.000
_cell.length_c   1.000
_cell.angle_alpha   90.00
_cell.angle_beta   90.00
_cell.angle_gamma   90.00
#
_symmetry.space_group_name_H-M   'P 1'
#
loop_
_entity.id
_entity.type
_entity.pdbx_description
1 polymer ?
#
loop_
_entity_poly.entity_id
_entity_poly.type
_entity_poly.pdbx_seq_one_letter_code
_entity_poly.pdbx_strand_id
1 'polypeptide(L)'
;MAFSRVARSGLRRTGGTFGSYSNEGDVVLCEGVSIHRNPLPSLQNAKAARDFSYISSFRKIDHLNMQSRGIRVTPQYQSATAERIVEESESEFDEPRYPGLEATKPGEKPRVVVLGTGWAACRFMKGLDTRIYDIVCVSPRNHMVFTPLLASTCVGTLEFRSVVEPVNRIQSALATSPNSYFYMASCFSVDTDKHEVYCETISNGGLPHEPYQFKVAYDKLVIAAGSEPLTFGIKGVQEHAFFLREVNHAQEIRKKLLLNLMLSENPGISEEEKKRLLHCVVIGGGPTGVEFSGELSDFIMRDVRDRYTHVKDYVKVTLIEANEILSSFDVSLRQYATNHLTKSGVGLMRGVVKEVHPKNIVLNDGTNVPYGLLVWSTGVGPSQFVKSLDLPKAPWWKDWY
;
A
#
# COMPACT_ATOMS: atom_id res chain seq x y z
N MET A 1 -9.74 -18.29 -7.12
CA MET A 1 -9.35 -19.53 -7.83
C MET A 1 -9.35 -20.70 -6.85
N ALA A 2 -10.52 -21.31 -6.61
CA ALA A 2 -10.63 -22.43 -5.65
C ALA A 2 -10.50 -23.83 -6.30
N PHE A 3 -10.14 -23.95 -7.59
CA PHE A 3 -10.28 -25.23 -8.33
C PHE A 3 -9.04 -25.74 -9.08
N SER A 4 -7.82 -25.24 -8.84
CA SER A 4 -6.62 -25.70 -9.59
C SER A 4 -5.54 -26.44 -8.79
N ARG A 5 -5.79 -26.85 -7.53
CA ARG A 5 -4.72 -27.44 -6.67
C ARG A 5 -4.89 -28.89 -6.24
N VAL A 6 -5.69 -29.70 -6.94
CA VAL A 6 -5.86 -31.14 -6.61
C VAL A 6 -4.87 -32.06 -7.35
N ALA A 7 -4.12 -31.60 -8.35
CA ALA A 7 -3.35 -32.50 -9.23
C ALA A 7 -1.86 -32.74 -8.88
N ARG A 8 -1.38 -32.45 -7.65
CA ARG A 8 0.08 -32.58 -7.35
C ARG A 8 0.47 -33.50 -6.18
N SER A 9 -0.44 -34.19 -5.52
CA SER A 9 -0.11 -35.11 -4.42
C SER A 9 -0.06 -36.61 -4.80
N GLY A 10 -0.13 -36.95 -6.09
CA GLY A 10 -0.38 -38.32 -6.54
C GLY A 10 0.80 -39.15 -7.08
N LEU A 11 2.06 -38.68 -7.06
CA LEU A 11 3.18 -39.48 -7.57
C LEU A 11 4.39 -39.47 -6.64
N ARG A 12 4.43 -40.44 -5.72
CA ARG A 12 5.67 -41.00 -5.15
C ARG A 12 5.39 -42.38 -4.53
N ARG A 13 5.72 -43.46 -5.26
CA ARG A 13 6.43 -44.67 -4.79
C ARG A 13 6.25 -45.86 -5.75
N THR A 14 7.35 -46.26 -6.37
CA THR A 14 7.87 -47.62 -6.70
C THR A 14 9.19 -47.34 -7.44
N GLY A 15 10.40 -47.73 -7.06
CA GLY A 15 10.93 -49.01 -6.55
C GLY A 15 12.03 -49.44 -7.55
N GLY A 16 13.26 -49.74 -7.11
CA GLY A 16 14.27 -50.40 -7.96
C GLY A 16 15.73 -49.99 -7.73
N THR A 17 16.48 -50.89 -7.10
CA THR A 17 17.94 -50.95 -6.85
C THR A 17 18.77 -51.33 -8.08
N PHE A 18 20.02 -50.84 -8.16
CA PHE A 18 21.28 -51.42 -8.74
C PHE A 18 22.30 -50.26 -8.73
N GLY A 19 23.60 -50.34 -8.47
CA GLY A 19 24.60 -51.37 -8.23
C GLY A 19 25.96 -50.64 -8.27
N SER A 20 26.90 -51.08 -7.45
CA SER A 20 28.29 -50.62 -7.20
C SER A 20 29.14 -50.21 -8.43
N TYR A 21 30.14 -49.33 -8.23
CA TYR A 21 31.56 -49.60 -8.52
C TYR A 21 32.50 -48.59 -7.81
N SER A 22 33.66 -49.15 -7.45
CA SER A 22 34.73 -48.70 -6.55
C SER A 22 35.85 -47.92 -7.26
N ASN A 23 36.60 -47.10 -6.49
CA ASN A 23 38.07 -47.02 -6.41
C ASN A 23 38.44 -45.77 -5.59
N GLU A 24 39.01 -45.88 -4.39
CA GLU A 24 40.43 -46.11 -4.04
C GLU A 24 41.38 -44.94 -4.38
N GLY A 25 42.10 -44.49 -3.35
CA GLY A 25 43.18 -43.51 -3.45
C GLY A 25 43.52 -42.83 -2.12
N ASP A 26 44.10 -43.58 -1.19
CA ASP A 26 44.78 -43.08 0.02
C ASP A 26 45.98 -42.16 -0.32
N VAL A 27 46.19 -41.10 0.45
CA VAL A 27 47.54 -40.63 0.86
C VAL A 27 47.49 -40.04 2.28
N VAL A 28 48.54 -40.38 3.03
CA VAL A 28 48.77 -40.31 4.47
C VAL A 28 49.56 -39.05 4.91
N LEU A 29 49.23 -38.56 6.11
CA LEU A 29 49.98 -37.84 7.18
C LEU A 29 51.14 -36.86 6.86
N CYS A 30 51.17 -35.70 7.53
CA CYS A 30 51.98 -35.46 8.74
C CYS A 30 51.86 -34.02 9.32
N GLU A 31 51.83 -33.95 10.67
CA GLU A 31 52.40 -32.95 11.61
C GLU A 31 52.10 -31.44 11.41
N GLY A 32 51.70 -30.62 12.38
CA GLY A 32 51.76 -30.67 13.85
C GLY A 32 52.37 -29.35 14.34
N VAL A 33 51.62 -28.44 15.00
CA VAL A 33 52.17 -27.40 15.91
C VAL A 33 51.13 -27.04 16.99
N SER A 34 51.63 -26.94 18.21
CA SER A 34 50.91 -26.73 19.48
C SER A 34 50.84 -25.26 19.93
N ILE A 35 49.74 -24.96 20.64
CA ILE A 35 49.59 -24.12 21.87
C ILE A 35 49.89 -22.60 21.81
N HIS A 36 48.85 -21.79 22.05
CA HIS A 36 48.83 -20.86 23.19
C HIS A 36 47.41 -20.50 23.63
N ARG A 37 47.07 -20.87 24.87
CA ARG A 37 45.98 -20.29 25.68
C ARG A 37 46.58 -19.22 26.58
N ASN A 38 45.85 -18.12 26.79
CA ASN A 38 45.77 -17.42 28.08
C ASN A 38 44.54 -16.48 28.15
N PRO A 39 44.07 -16.12 29.36
CA PRO A 39 42.65 -16.05 29.71
C PRO A 39 42.03 -14.64 29.68
N LEU A 40 40.68 -14.60 29.62
CA LEU A 40 39.90 -13.38 29.88
C LEU A 40 39.98 -12.97 31.36
N PRO A 41 40.10 -11.66 31.66
CA PRO A 41 39.76 -11.13 32.97
C PRO A 41 38.29 -10.70 33.03
N SER A 42 37.65 -11.08 34.14
CA SER A 42 36.38 -10.56 34.63
C SER A 42 36.45 -9.07 34.97
N LEU A 43 35.38 -8.32 34.68
CA LEU A 43 35.13 -7.03 35.32
C LEU A 43 33.64 -6.83 35.59
N GLN A 44 33.32 -6.74 36.88
CA GLN A 44 32.11 -6.18 37.42
C GLN A 44 32.10 -4.65 37.24
N ASN A 45 30.88 -4.10 37.16
CA ASN A 45 30.45 -2.74 37.52
C ASN A 45 31.01 -1.55 36.72
N ALA A 46 30.18 -1.04 35.82
CA ALA A 46 30.09 0.40 35.55
C ALA A 46 28.62 0.80 35.30
N LYS A 47 27.98 1.36 36.33
CA LYS A 47 26.81 2.23 36.17
C LYS A 47 27.28 3.53 35.53
N ALA A 48 26.83 3.84 34.32
CA ALA A 48 26.75 5.22 33.83
C ALA A 48 25.73 5.27 32.68
N ALA A 49 24.72 6.13 32.86
CA ALA A 49 23.75 6.51 31.84
C ALA A 49 24.45 7.06 30.60
N ARG A 50 24.07 6.58 29.41
CA ARG A 50 24.25 7.30 28.14
C ARG A 50 23.11 6.99 27.19
N ASP A 51 22.27 8.01 26.99
CA ASP A 51 21.41 8.17 25.84
C ASP A 51 22.24 8.11 24.56
N PHE A 52 21.81 7.30 23.59
CA PHE A 52 22.27 7.39 22.21
C PHE A 52 21.05 7.46 21.28
N SER A 53 20.58 8.68 21.07
CA SER A 53 19.78 9.05 19.91
C SER A 53 20.72 9.19 18.70
N TYR A 54 20.71 8.21 17.81
CA TYR A 54 21.19 8.38 16.44
C TYR A 54 20.01 8.86 15.59
N ILE A 55 20.11 10.05 15.00
CA ILE A 55 19.63 10.40 13.64
C ILE A 55 20.04 11.85 13.28
N SER A 56 20.77 11.92 12.18
CA SER A 56 21.07 13.01 11.23
C SER A 56 20.69 14.48 11.54
N SER A 57 21.70 15.34 11.51
CA SER A 57 21.58 16.76 11.14
C SER A 57 22.62 17.09 10.08
N PHE A 58 22.20 17.22 8.82
CA PHE A 58 23.04 17.79 7.76
C PHE A 58 22.99 19.32 7.87
N ARG A 59 24.12 19.93 8.24
CA ARG A 59 24.34 21.38 8.15
C ARG A 59 25.07 21.71 6.84
N LYS A 60 24.62 22.80 6.22
CA LYS A 60 25.23 23.52 5.09
C LYS A 60 26.71 23.81 5.32
N ILE A 61 27.52 23.69 4.27
CA ILE A 61 28.90 24.16 4.21
C ILE A 61 28.94 25.35 3.24
N ASP A 62 29.33 26.51 3.75
CA ASP A 62 29.61 27.73 2.98
C ASP A 62 30.98 27.63 2.30
N HIS A 63 31.06 28.16 1.07
CA HIS A 63 32.25 28.18 0.23
C HIS A 63 33.29 29.22 0.67
N LEU A 64 34.55 28.78 0.76
CA LEU A 64 35.74 29.58 1.01
C LEU A 64 36.27 30.28 -0.25
N ASN A 65 36.74 31.51 -0.04
CA ASN A 65 37.49 32.39 -0.95
C ASN A 65 38.75 31.76 -1.56
N MET A 66 39.02 32.08 -2.83
CA MET A 66 40.38 32.14 -3.37
C MET A 66 40.52 33.28 -4.41
N GLN A 67 41.50 34.16 -4.19
CA GLN A 67 41.87 35.28 -5.06
C GLN A 67 42.77 34.84 -6.22
N SER A 68 42.66 35.50 -7.39
CA SER A 68 43.84 36.08 -8.10
C SER A 68 43.48 36.96 -9.32
N ARG A 69 43.91 38.24 -9.21
CA ARG A 69 44.54 39.18 -10.17
C ARG A 69 43.94 39.50 -11.57
N GLY A 70 43.64 40.81 -11.77
CA GLY A 70 44.23 41.60 -12.88
C GLY A 70 43.35 42.51 -13.79
N ILE A 71 43.14 43.78 -13.40
CA ILE A 71 43.22 45.08 -14.16
C ILE A 71 42.61 45.13 -15.61
N ARG A 72 41.66 46.01 -16.03
CA ARG A 72 41.72 47.49 -16.16
C ARG A 72 40.35 48.15 -16.52
N VAL A 73 40.20 49.38 -15.99
CA VAL A 73 39.24 50.52 -16.10
C VAL A 73 38.55 50.85 -17.46
N THR A 74 37.26 51.26 -17.44
CA THR A 74 36.67 52.49 -18.07
C THR A 74 35.17 52.70 -17.67
N PRO A 75 34.57 53.92 -17.77
CA PRO A 75 33.87 54.56 -16.67
C PRO A 75 32.33 54.66 -16.79
N GLN A 76 31.70 55.04 -15.66
CA GLN A 76 30.27 55.30 -15.49
C GLN A 76 29.79 56.52 -16.30
N TYR A 77 28.63 56.36 -16.94
CA TYR A 77 27.82 57.46 -17.46
C TYR A 77 26.58 57.60 -16.57
N GLN A 78 26.45 58.73 -15.87
CA GLN A 78 25.19 59.17 -15.27
C GLN A 78 24.44 60.02 -16.29
N SER A 79 23.15 59.75 -16.51
CA SER A 79 22.24 60.74 -17.05
C SER A 79 20.86 60.67 -16.43
N ALA A 80 20.48 61.83 -15.90
CA ALA A 80 19.18 62.47 -15.77
C ALA A 80 17.92 61.64 -15.48
N THR A 81 17.34 61.96 -14.33
CA THR A 81 15.93 61.88 -13.96
C THR A 81 15.01 62.25 -15.13
N ALA A 82 14.13 61.34 -15.54
CA ALA A 82 12.98 61.63 -16.39
C ALA A 82 11.72 61.11 -15.69
N GLU A 83 10.74 62.00 -15.57
CA GLU A 83 9.49 61.83 -14.84
C GLU A 83 8.66 60.65 -15.38
N ARG A 84 8.04 59.90 -14.46
CA ARG A 84 7.06 58.85 -14.80
C ARG A 84 5.82 59.52 -15.39
N ILE A 85 5.58 59.29 -16.68
CA ILE A 85 4.24 59.37 -17.24
C ILE A 85 3.52 58.10 -16.78
N VAL A 86 2.47 58.27 -15.97
CA VAL A 86 1.54 57.20 -15.63
C VAL A 86 0.60 57.05 -16.81
N GLU A 87 0.85 56.04 -17.65
CA GLU A 87 -0.20 55.49 -18.51
C GLU A 87 -1.09 54.63 -17.62
N GLU A 88 -2.33 55.08 -17.41
CA GLU A 88 -3.40 54.26 -16.84
C GLU A 88 -3.70 53.13 -17.83
N SER A 89 -3.04 51.98 -17.67
CA SER A 89 -3.50 50.75 -18.31
C SER A 89 -4.64 50.18 -17.49
N GLU A 90 -5.85 50.23 -18.05
CA GLU A 90 -7.01 49.47 -17.58
C GLU A 90 -6.60 48.01 -17.42
N SER A 91 -6.39 47.59 -16.17
CA SER A 91 -6.10 46.20 -15.86
C SER A 91 -7.38 45.40 -16.04
N GLU A 92 -7.49 44.69 -17.16
CA GLU A 92 -8.35 43.51 -17.25
C GLU A 92 -8.02 42.64 -16.03
N PHE A 93 -9.02 42.37 -15.20
CA PHE A 93 -8.93 41.38 -14.13
C PHE A 93 -8.76 40.02 -14.81
N ASP A 94 -7.52 39.65 -15.11
CA ASP A 94 -7.16 38.34 -15.64
C ASP A 94 -7.54 37.32 -14.56
N GLU A 95 -8.62 36.56 -14.80
CA GLU A 95 -8.97 35.44 -13.91
C GLU A 95 -7.72 34.54 -13.76
N PRO A 96 -7.42 34.02 -12.56
CA PRO A 96 -6.24 33.20 -12.37
C PRO A 96 -6.30 31.99 -13.32
N ARG A 97 -5.49 32.04 -14.37
CA ARG A 97 -5.48 31.00 -15.40
C ARG A 97 -4.75 29.78 -14.85
N TYR A 98 -5.52 28.83 -14.34
CA TYR A 98 -4.98 27.56 -13.90
C TYR A 98 -4.25 26.87 -15.07
N PRO A 99 -3.05 26.31 -14.86
CA PRO A 99 -2.44 25.43 -15.85
C PRO A 99 -3.41 24.28 -16.15
N GLY A 100 -3.40 23.76 -17.38
CA GLY A 100 -4.37 22.74 -17.72
C GLY A 100 -4.47 22.41 -19.20
N LEU A 101 -5.32 21.44 -19.49
CA LEU A 101 -5.74 21.16 -20.87
C LEU A 101 -7.05 21.88 -21.13
N GLU A 102 -7.02 22.82 -22.06
CA GLU A 102 -8.22 23.55 -22.53
C GLU A 102 -9.12 22.63 -23.37
N ALA A 103 -10.31 23.15 -23.71
CA ALA A 103 -11.27 22.47 -24.57
C ALA A 103 -10.65 22.07 -25.92
N THR A 104 -11.06 20.90 -26.44
CA THR A 104 -10.59 20.40 -27.74
C THR A 104 -11.04 21.31 -28.88
N LYS A 105 -10.18 21.52 -29.86
CA LYS A 105 -10.44 22.37 -31.03
C LYS A 105 -11.12 21.58 -32.15
N PRO A 106 -11.82 22.27 -33.08
CA PRO A 106 -12.33 21.62 -34.30
C PRO A 106 -11.21 20.91 -35.07
N GLY A 107 -11.43 19.64 -35.40
CA GLY A 107 -10.45 18.79 -36.10
C GLY A 107 -9.54 17.97 -35.19
N GLU A 108 -9.56 18.21 -33.88
CA GLU A 108 -8.93 17.33 -32.89
C GLU A 108 -9.85 16.13 -32.57
N LYS A 109 -9.26 15.02 -32.09
CA LYS A 109 -10.05 13.92 -31.57
C LYS A 109 -10.74 14.34 -30.28
N PRO A 110 -11.98 13.88 -30.02
CA PRO A 110 -12.59 14.12 -28.72
C PRO A 110 -11.75 13.52 -27.59
N ARG A 111 -11.65 14.23 -26.47
CA ARG A 111 -10.91 13.83 -25.28
C ARG A 111 -11.79 13.09 -24.28
N VAL A 112 -11.35 11.90 -23.89
CA VAL A 112 -11.93 11.12 -22.81
C VAL A 112 -11.05 11.25 -21.56
N VAL A 113 -11.59 11.86 -20.50
CA VAL A 113 -10.95 11.92 -19.19
C VAL A 113 -11.43 10.75 -18.33
N VAL A 114 -10.50 9.98 -17.80
CA VAL A 114 -10.75 8.84 -16.90
C VAL A 114 -10.18 9.15 -15.52
N LEU A 115 -11.04 9.18 -14.50
CA LEU A 115 -10.64 9.38 -13.11
C LEU A 115 -10.45 8.02 -12.42
N GLY A 116 -9.23 7.74 -11.99
CA GLY A 116 -8.86 6.53 -11.26
C GLY A 116 -8.15 5.47 -12.11
N THR A 117 -7.49 4.53 -11.42
CA THR A 117 -6.72 3.43 -12.02
C THR A 117 -7.10 2.08 -11.41
N GLY A 118 -8.38 1.93 -11.04
CA GLY A 118 -8.94 0.66 -10.54
C GLY A 118 -9.41 -0.28 -11.65
N TRP A 119 -10.13 -1.32 -11.25
CA TRP A 119 -10.72 -2.31 -12.17
C TRP A 119 -11.55 -1.69 -13.29
N ALA A 120 -12.51 -0.82 -12.94
CA ALA A 120 -13.41 -0.19 -13.91
C ALA A 120 -12.64 0.70 -14.90
N ALA A 121 -11.79 1.59 -14.39
CA ALA A 121 -10.94 2.47 -15.19
C ALA A 121 -10.06 1.67 -16.15
N CYS A 122 -9.29 0.71 -15.63
CA CYS A 122 -8.35 -0.04 -16.46
C CYS A 122 -9.06 -0.93 -17.49
N ARG A 123 -10.21 -1.52 -17.14
CA ARG A 123 -11.01 -2.30 -18.09
C ARG A 123 -11.57 -1.43 -19.21
N PHE A 124 -12.03 -0.22 -18.89
CA PHE A 124 -12.50 0.77 -19.86
C PHE A 124 -11.35 1.22 -20.77
N MET A 125 -10.25 1.69 -20.18
CA MET A 125 -9.09 2.19 -20.93
C MET A 125 -8.51 1.14 -21.88
N LYS A 126 -8.46 -0.13 -21.47
CA LYS A 126 -8.01 -1.25 -22.33
C LYS A 126 -8.88 -1.44 -23.58
N GLY A 127 -10.16 -1.09 -23.51
CA GLY A 127 -11.11 -1.22 -24.62
C GLY A 127 -11.34 0.06 -25.43
N LEU A 128 -10.76 1.19 -25.01
CA LEU A 128 -10.94 2.47 -25.69
C LEU A 128 -10.13 2.52 -26.98
N ASP A 129 -10.76 2.88 -28.10
CA ASP A 129 -10.09 3.06 -29.39
C ASP A 129 -9.43 4.45 -29.48
N THR A 130 -8.11 4.48 -29.32
CA THR A 130 -7.31 5.71 -29.32
C THR A 130 -7.00 6.25 -30.72
N ARG A 131 -7.50 5.59 -31.78
CA ARG A 131 -7.49 6.14 -33.14
C ARG A 131 -8.52 7.25 -33.31
N ILE A 132 -9.62 7.19 -32.55
CA ILE A 132 -10.74 8.12 -32.63
C ILE A 132 -10.91 9.00 -31.38
N TYR A 133 -10.31 8.62 -30.25
CA TYR A 133 -10.29 9.42 -29.02
C TYR A 133 -8.86 9.68 -28.54
N ASP A 134 -8.64 10.85 -27.94
CA ASP A 134 -7.47 11.10 -27.10
C ASP A 134 -7.84 10.81 -25.64
N ILE A 135 -6.93 10.22 -24.85
CA ILE A 135 -7.22 9.78 -23.49
C ILE A 135 -6.36 10.50 -22.45
N VAL A 136 -7.02 11.00 -21.41
CA VAL A 136 -6.36 11.53 -20.22
C VAL A 136 -6.77 10.72 -19.00
N CYS A 137 -5.80 10.10 -18.32
CA CYS A 137 -6.04 9.38 -17.08
C CYS A 137 -5.49 10.19 -15.90
N VAL A 138 -6.35 10.49 -14.92
CA VAL A 138 -5.97 11.19 -13.69
C VAL A 138 -6.12 10.24 -12.51
N SER A 139 -5.04 10.01 -11.76
CA SER A 139 -5.10 9.18 -10.54
C SER A 139 -3.90 9.44 -9.64
N PRO A 140 -4.07 9.37 -8.30
CA PRO A 140 -2.94 9.41 -7.36
C PRO A 140 -2.01 8.20 -7.50
N ARG A 141 -2.41 7.17 -8.27
CA ARG A 141 -1.70 5.89 -8.40
C ARG A 141 -1.47 5.53 -9.87
N ASN A 142 -0.21 5.27 -10.23
CA ASN A 142 0.25 4.95 -11.59
C ASN A 142 0.10 3.47 -12.03
N HIS A 143 -0.66 2.67 -11.29
CA HIS A 143 -0.85 1.25 -11.61
C HIS A 143 -2.25 0.76 -11.20
N MET A 144 -2.69 -0.30 -11.85
CA MET A 144 -3.81 -1.12 -11.41
C MET A 144 -3.34 -2.09 -10.33
N VAL A 145 -4.19 -2.31 -9.32
CA VAL A 145 -4.00 -3.37 -8.33
C VAL A 145 -4.99 -4.51 -8.60
N PHE A 146 -4.49 -5.73 -8.76
CA PHE A 146 -5.28 -6.95 -8.83
C PHE A 146 -5.72 -7.36 -7.43
N THR A 147 -6.72 -6.65 -6.91
CA THR A 147 -7.18 -6.75 -5.52
C THR A 147 -7.49 -8.18 -5.02
N PRO A 148 -7.96 -9.16 -5.83
CA PRO A 148 -8.22 -10.52 -5.35
C PRO A 148 -6.99 -11.31 -4.88
N LEU A 149 -5.77 -10.88 -5.22
CA LEU A 149 -4.53 -11.54 -4.79
C LEU A 149 -3.77 -10.76 -3.73
N LEU A 150 -4.33 -9.65 -3.24
CA LEU A 150 -3.63 -8.75 -2.33
C LEU A 150 -3.35 -9.41 -0.97
N ALA A 151 -4.29 -10.22 -0.45
CA ALA A 151 -4.12 -10.96 0.79
C ALA A 151 -2.85 -11.84 0.80
N SER A 152 -2.59 -12.55 -0.30
CA SER A 152 -1.41 -13.40 -0.47
C SER A 152 -0.09 -12.62 -0.47
N THR A 153 -0.11 -11.32 -0.77
CA THR A 153 1.11 -10.48 -0.73
C THR A 153 1.50 -10.05 0.67
N CYS A 154 0.53 -9.94 1.59
CA CYS A 154 0.76 -9.56 2.98
C CYS A 154 1.66 -10.52 3.74
N VAL A 155 1.59 -11.82 3.42
CA VAL A 155 2.40 -12.86 4.06
C VAL A 155 3.59 -13.31 3.21
N GLY A 156 3.68 -12.82 1.96
CA GLY A 156 4.77 -13.14 1.04
C GLY A 156 4.59 -14.40 0.21
N THR A 157 3.40 -15.01 0.19
CA THR A 157 3.01 -16.06 -0.77
C THR A 157 3.16 -15.56 -2.20
N LEU A 158 2.81 -14.29 -2.44
CA LEU A 158 3.06 -13.58 -3.69
C LEU A 158 3.90 -12.33 -3.43
N GLU A 159 4.63 -11.89 -4.46
CA GLU A 159 5.37 -10.64 -4.41
C GLU A 159 4.47 -9.48 -4.90
N PHE A 160 4.69 -8.26 -4.37
CA PHE A 160 3.84 -7.10 -4.63
C PHE A 160 3.71 -6.74 -6.12
N ARG A 161 4.79 -6.88 -6.89
CA ARG A 161 4.85 -6.69 -8.35
C ARG A 161 3.96 -7.67 -9.10
N SER A 162 3.67 -8.85 -8.53
CA SER A 162 2.83 -9.87 -9.17
C SER A 162 1.34 -9.52 -9.15
N VAL A 163 0.94 -8.51 -8.38
CA VAL A 163 -0.47 -8.08 -8.26
C VAL A 163 -0.69 -6.66 -8.76
N VAL A 164 0.29 -6.07 -9.45
CA VAL A 164 0.17 -4.72 -10.03
C VAL A 164 0.48 -4.72 -11.51
N GLU A 165 -0.19 -3.83 -12.24
CA GLU A 165 0.11 -3.57 -13.64
C GLU A 165 0.15 -2.05 -13.89
N PRO A 166 1.29 -1.48 -14.35
CA PRO A 166 1.39 -0.07 -14.71
C PRO A 166 0.33 0.35 -15.73
N VAL A 167 -0.33 1.50 -15.54
CA VAL A 167 -1.44 1.90 -16.42
C VAL A 167 -1.03 2.12 -17.87
N ASN A 168 0.19 2.59 -18.09
CA ASN A 168 0.76 2.77 -19.43
C ASN A 168 0.98 1.45 -20.19
N ARG A 169 1.06 0.30 -19.50
CA ARG A 169 1.06 -1.02 -20.15
C ARG A 169 -0.34 -1.48 -20.52
N ILE A 170 -1.35 -1.06 -19.76
CA ILE A 170 -2.76 -1.36 -20.02
C ILE A 170 -3.28 -0.54 -21.21
N GLN A 171 -2.90 0.74 -21.29
CA GLN A 171 -3.21 1.65 -22.38
C GLN A 171 -1.95 2.42 -22.79
N SER A 172 -1.27 1.94 -23.83
CA SER A 172 0.02 2.49 -24.29
C SER A 172 -0.09 3.92 -24.83
N ALA A 173 -1.26 4.33 -25.31
CA ALA A 173 -1.49 5.70 -25.79
C ALA A 173 -1.16 6.76 -24.72
N LEU A 174 -1.34 6.44 -23.43
CA LEU A 174 -0.98 7.33 -22.31
C LEU A 174 0.51 7.69 -22.28
N ALA A 175 1.37 6.93 -22.96
CA ALA A 175 2.81 7.16 -23.04
C ALA A 175 3.30 7.46 -24.48
N THR A 176 2.57 7.03 -25.52
CA THR A 176 3.08 7.06 -26.90
C THR A 176 2.28 7.97 -27.82
N SER A 177 1.01 8.25 -27.52
CA SER A 177 0.16 9.04 -28.40
C SER A 177 0.25 10.52 -28.05
N PRO A 178 0.32 11.42 -29.05
CA PRO A 178 0.20 12.85 -28.80
C PRO A 178 -1.17 13.12 -28.14
N ASN A 179 -1.24 14.16 -27.31
CA ASN A 179 -2.47 14.60 -26.65
C ASN A 179 -3.13 13.59 -25.69
N SER A 180 -2.49 12.45 -25.43
CA SER A 180 -2.91 11.47 -24.43
C SER A 180 -1.94 11.47 -23.26
N TYR A 181 -2.46 11.53 -22.04
CA TYR A 181 -1.65 11.81 -20.85
C TYR A 181 -2.06 10.98 -19.65
N PHE A 182 -1.08 10.57 -18.84
CA PHE A 182 -1.30 10.15 -17.47
C PHE A 182 -0.86 11.27 -16.51
N TYR A 183 -1.77 11.75 -15.67
CA TYR A 183 -1.48 12.72 -14.62
C TYR A 183 -1.53 12.05 -13.25
N MET A 184 -0.40 12.09 -12.53
CA MET A 184 -0.31 11.63 -11.15
C MET A 184 -0.88 12.71 -10.21
N ALA A 185 -2.20 12.71 -10.06
CA ALA A 185 -2.95 13.72 -9.35
C ALA A 185 -4.28 13.17 -8.82
N SER A 186 -4.86 13.84 -7.84
CA SER A 186 -6.21 13.56 -7.34
C SER A 186 -7.19 14.58 -7.90
N CYS A 187 -8.32 14.11 -8.43
CA CYS A 187 -9.43 15.01 -8.78
C CYS A 187 -10.22 15.34 -7.51
N PHE A 188 -10.49 16.62 -7.27
CA PHE A 188 -11.25 17.09 -6.10
C PHE A 188 -12.58 17.75 -6.47
N SER A 189 -12.76 18.19 -7.72
CA SER A 189 -14.01 18.80 -8.18
C SER A 189 -14.25 18.53 -9.68
N VAL A 190 -15.52 18.54 -10.07
CA VAL A 190 -15.99 18.38 -11.45
C VAL A 190 -17.01 19.48 -11.72
N ASP A 191 -16.80 20.24 -12.79
CA ASP A 191 -17.76 21.20 -13.33
C ASP A 191 -18.38 20.60 -14.60
N THR A 192 -19.68 20.32 -14.53
CA THR A 192 -20.43 19.72 -15.63
C THR A 192 -20.97 20.73 -16.63
N ASP A 193 -20.98 22.02 -16.30
CA ASP A 193 -21.43 23.07 -17.21
C ASP A 193 -20.28 23.49 -18.13
N LYS A 194 -19.07 23.57 -17.57
CA LYS A 194 -17.83 23.87 -18.32
C LYS A 194 -17.16 22.64 -18.94
N HIS A 195 -17.61 21.44 -18.56
CA HIS A 195 -16.97 20.17 -18.88
C HIS A 195 -15.48 20.12 -18.46
N GLU A 196 -15.21 20.48 -17.19
CA GLU A 196 -13.86 20.50 -16.63
C GLU A 196 -13.74 19.64 -15.38
N VAL A 197 -12.57 19.04 -15.16
CA VAL A 197 -12.19 18.47 -13.86
C VAL A 197 -11.06 19.28 -13.24
N TYR A 198 -11.12 19.47 -11.93
CA TYR A 198 -10.09 20.15 -11.15
C TYR A 198 -9.29 19.12 -10.35
N CYS A 199 -7.98 19.21 -10.50
CA CYS A 199 -7.02 18.22 -10.03
C CYS A 199 -5.93 18.89 -9.21
N GLU A 200 -5.39 18.15 -8.24
CA GLU A 200 -4.25 18.55 -7.43
C GLU A 200 -3.16 17.50 -7.54
N THR A 201 -1.92 17.93 -7.82
CA THR A 201 -0.78 17.01 -7.92
C THR A 201 -0.47 16.34 -6.58
N ILE A 202 0.02 15.10 -6.65
CA ILE A 202 0.44 14.39 -5.42
C ILE A 202 1.76 14.98 -4.94
N SER A 203 1.77 15.54 -3.74
CA SER A 203 2.98 16.07 -3.10
C SER A 203 3.94 14.93 -2.74
N ASN A 204 4.88 14.64 -3.64
CA ASN A 204 5.93 13.63 -3.44
C ASN A 204 7.35 14.22 -3.45
N GLY A 205 7.46 15.54 -3.30
CA GLY A 205 8.72 16.24 -3.06
C GLY A 205 9.66 16.32 -4.28
N GLY A 206 9.11 16.18 -5.49
CA GLY A 206 9.90 16.04 -6.72
C GLY A 206 10.00 17.30 -7.56
N LEU A 207 8.98 18.17 -7.53
CA LEU A 207 8.94 19.37 -8.38
C LEU A 207 8.84 20.66 -7.54
N PRO A 208 9.40 21.78 -8.03
CA PRO A 208 9.13 23.10 -7.47
C PRO A 208 7.62 23.38 -7.50
N HIS A 209 7.07 23.93 -6.41
CA HIS A 209 5.67 24.33 -6.29
C HIS A 209 4.63 23.19 -6.23
N GLU A 210 5.01 21.99 -5.78
CA GLU A 210 4.03 20.95 -5.37
C GLU A 210 3.50 21.17 -3.93
N PRO A 211 2.23 20.82 -3.64
CA PRO A 211 1.18 20.49 -4.60
C PRO A 211 0.67 21.74 -5.33
N TYR A 212 0.26 21.59 -6.59
CA TYR A 212 -0.43 22.65 -7.33
C TYR A 212 -1.69 22.11 -7.99
N GLN A 213 -2.60 23.03 -8.28
CA GLN A 213 -3.89 22.75 -8.88
C GLN A 213 -3.89 23.08 -10.36
N PHE A 214 -4.59 22.25 -11.13
CA PHE A 214 -4.72 22.39 -12.57
C PHE A 214 -6.10 21.88 -13.01
N LYS A 215 -6.53 22.33 -14.20
CA LYS A 215 -7.81 21.90 -14.79
C LYS A 215 -7.60 21.03 -16.03
N VAL A 216 -8.58 20.17 -16.31
CA VAL A 216 -8.59 19.37 -17.55
C VAL A 216 -10.00 19.39 -18.13
N ALA A 217 -10.17 20.04 -19.28
CA ALA A 217 -11.40 20.01 -20.05
C ALA A 217 -11.59 18.64 -20.71
N TYR A 218 -12.83 18.18 -20.84
CA TYR A 218 -13.21 16.88 -21.41
C TYR A 218 -14.37 16.98 -22.39
N ASP A 219 -14.42 16.05 -23.36
CA ASP A 219 -15.65 15.78 -24.14
C ASP A 219 -16.46 14.65 -23.53
N LYS A 220 -15.77 13.72 -22.85
CA LYS A 220 -16.37 12.61 -22.10
C LYS A 220 -15.61 12.42 -20.79
N LEU A 221 -16.37 12.25 -19.71
CA LEU A 221 -15.83 11.97 -18.38
C LEU A 221 -16.22 10.57 -17.92
N VAL A 222 -15.23 9.80 -17.46
CA VAL A 222 -15.42 8.48 -16.84
C VAL A 222 -14.96 8.55 -15.40
N ILE A 223 -15.91 8.47 -14.46
CA ILE A 223 -15.65 8.50 -13.02
C ILE A 223 -15.48 7.07 -12.52
N ALA A 224 -14.24 6.65 -12.28
CA ALA A 224 -13.87 5.31 -11.80
C ALA A 224 -12.96 5.37 -10.56
N ALA A 225 -13.23 6.34 -9.67
CA ALA A 225 -12.44 6.65 -8.47
C ALA A 225 -12.48 5.57 -7.38
N GLY A 226 -13.38 4.59 -7.49
CA GLY A 226 -13.47 3.46 -6.56
C GLY A 226 -14.20 3.80 -5.26
N SER A 227 -13.83 3.08 -4.20
CA SER A 227 -14.50 3.11 -2.89
C SER A 227 -13.48 3.09 -1.75
N GLU A 228 -13.87 3.64 -0.61
CA GLU A 228 -13.04 3.71 0.61
C GLU A 228 -13.49 2.69 1.66
N PRO A 229 -12.59 2.23 2.54
CA PRO A 229 -12.97 1.46 3.73
C PRO A 229 -13.92 2.24 4.63
N LEU A 230 -14.93 1.57 5.21
CA LEU A 230 -15.80 2.16 6.21
C LEU A 230 -15.30 1.79 7.61
N THR A 231 -15.08 2.81 8.44
CA THR A 231 -14.81 2.66 9.88
C THR A 231 -16.09 2.62 10.71
N PHE A 232 -17.25 2.90 10.10
CA PHE A 232 -18.55 3.07 10.78
C PHE A 232 -18.55 4.12 11.90
N GLY A 233 -17.59 5.06 11.89
CA GLY A 233 -17.41 6.03 12.98
C GLY A 233 -16.86 5.42 14.27
N ILE A 234 -16.37 4.18 14.23
CA ILE A 234 -15.78 3.50 15.39
C ILE A 234 -14.43 4.14 15.70
N LYS A 235 -14.30 4.66 16.92
CA LYS A 235 -13.10 5.33 17.40
C LYS A 235 -11.90 4.38 17.41
N GLY A 236 -10.75 4.86 16.93
CA GLY A 236 -9.47 4.15 16.96
C GLY A 236 -9.20 3.25 15.75
N VAL A 237 -10.20 3.01 14.89
CA VAL A 237 -10.01 2.16 13.70
C VAL A 237 -9.01 2.79 12.74
N GLN A 238 -9.14 4.08 12.45
CA GLN A 238 -8.28 4.79 11.50
C GLN A 238 -6.83 4.90 12.01
N GLU A 239 -6.65 4.99 13.32
CA GLU A 239 -5.38 5.22 13.99
C GLU A 239 -4.61 3.93 14.26
N HIS A 240 -5.30 2.80 14.42
CA HIS A 240 -4.69 1.58 14.95
C HIS A 240 -4.92 0.32 14.10
N ALA A 241 -5.84 0.34 13.14
CA ALA A 241 -6.07 -0.79 12.25
C ALA A 241 -5.40 -0.57 10.88
N PHE A 242 -4.96 -1.66 10.26
CA PHE A 242 -4.53 -1.66 8.88
C PHE A 242 -5.70 -2.04 7.97
N PHE A 243 -5.93 -1.27 6.91
CA PHE A 243 -6.85 -1.67 5.85
C PHE A 243 -6.16 -2.62 4.87
N LEU A 244 -6.90 -3.35 4.03
CA LEU A 244 -6.32 -4.22 3.00
C LEU A 244 -6.95 -3.92 1.63
N ARG A 245 -6.37 -2.96 0.92
CA ARG A 245 -6.92 -2.41 -0.34
C ARG A 245 -5.83 -2.03 -1.35
N GLU A 246 -4.72 -1.53 -0.84
CA GLU A 246 -3.58 -1.05 -1.61
C GLU A 246 -2.33 -1.89 -1.35
N VAL A 247 -1.37 -1.84 -2.27
CA VAL A 247 -0.08 -2.52 -2.10
C VAL A 247 0.69 -1.99 -0.89
N ASN A 248 0.66 -0.67 -0.67
CA ASN A 248 1.30 -0.05 0.50
C ASN A 248 0.68 -0.59 1.81
N HIS A 249 -0.62 -0.86 1.83
CA HIS A 249 -1.24 -1.49 3.00
C HIS A 249 -0.70 -2.90 3.24
N ALA A 250 -0.58 -3.70 2.17
CA ALA A 250 -0.02 -5.04 2.28
C ALA A 250 1.45 -5.03 2.74
N GLN A 251 2.23 -4.05 2.30
CA GLN A 251 3.60 -3.82 2.78
C GLN A 251 3.65 -3.49 4.27
N GLU A 252 2.81 -2.56 4.73
CA GLU A 252 2.78 -2.17 6.15
C GLU A 252 2.27 -3.32 7.04
N ILE A 253 1.29 -4.10 6.59
CA ILE A 253 0.83 -5.31 7.28
C ILE A 253 2.00 -6.31 7.40
N ARG A 254 2.71 -6.59 6.30
CA ARG A 254 3.85 -7.53 6.30
C ARG A 254 4.95 -7.05 7.24
N LYS A 255 5.30 -5.77 7.16
CA LYS A 255 6.29 -5.13 8.03
C LYS A 255 5.90 -5.25 9.49
N LYS A 256 4.64 -4.97 9.83
CA LYS A 256 4.13 -5.06 11.21
C LYS A 256 4.14 -6.50 11.73
N LEU A 257 3.74 -7.46 10.91
CA LEU A 257 3.76 -8.88 11.24
C LEU A 257 5.17 -9.35 11.59
N LEU A 258 6.14 -9.07 10.71
CA LEU A 258 7.54 -9.45 10.92
C LEU A 258 8.17 -8.70 12.10
N LEU A 259 7.84 -7.42 12.28
CA LEU A 259 8.30 -6.64 13.43
C LEU A 259 7.82 -7.24 14.74
N ASN A 260 6.54 -7.63 14.84
CA ASN A 260 6.00 -8.25 16.05
C ASN A 260 6.68 -9.60 16.36
N LEU A 261 7.00 -10.40 15.35
CA LEU A 261 7.78 -11.63 15.51
C LEU A 261 9.16 -11.33 16.13
N MET A 262 9.91 -10.40 15.56
CA MET A 262 11.24 -10.03 16.08
C MET A 262 11.17 -9.45 17.50
N LEU A 263 10.19 -8.57 17.76
CA LEU A 263 10.02 -7.97 19.10
C LEU A 263 9.67 -9.02 20.16
N SER A 264 8.93 -10.07 19.79
CA SER A 264 8.54 -11.13 20.73
C SER A 264 9.70 -12.01 21.21
N GLU A 265 10.82 -12.02 20.48
CA GLU A 265 12.03 -12.76 20.82
C GLU A 265 13.01 -11.96 21.68
N ASN A 266 12.78 -10.66 21.87
CA ASN A 266 13.66 -9.83 22.66
C ASN A 266 13.74 -10.31 24.12
N PRO A 267 14.93 -10.34 24.74
CA PRO A 267 15.07 -10.66 26.16
C PRO A 267 14.25 -9.71 27.04
N GLY A 268 13.61 -10.26 28.08
CA GLY A 268 12.85 -9.49 29.07
C GLY A 268 11.39 -9.21 28.73
N ILE A 269 10.89 -9.68 27.58
CA ILE A 269 9.48 -9.58 27.23
C ILE A 269 8.67 -10.64 27.99
N SER A 270 7.59 -10.21 28.66
CA SER A 270 6.70 -11.12 29.38
C SER A 270 5.88 -12.01 28.43
N GLU A 271 5.42 -13.14 28.95
CA GLU A 271 4.63 -14.11 28.19
C GLU A 271 3.30 -13.52 27.69
N GLU A 272 2.68 -12.65 28.49
CA GLU A 272 1.46 -11.92 28.13
C GLU A 272 1.69 -10.98 26.96
N GLU A 273 2.83 -10.27 26.95
CA GLU A 273 3.15 -9.34 25.88
C GLU A 273 3.54 -10.08 24.59
N LYS A 274 4.20 -11.25 24.69
CA LYS A 274 4.40 -12.15 23.53
C LYS A 274 3.08 -12.58 22.91
N LYS A 275 2.15 -13.09 23.74
CA LYS A 275 0.79 -13.48 23.29
C LYS A 275 0.08 -12.32 22.61
N ARG A 276 0.16 -11.11 23.18
CA ARG A 276 -0.43 -9.92 22.57
C ARG A 276 0.22 -9.60 21.22
N LEU A 277 1.55 -9.46 21.17
CA LEU A 277 2.29 -9.11 19.94
C LEU A 277 2.01 -10.09 18.80
N LEU A 278 1.86 -11.37 19.11
CA LEU A 278 1.67 -12.45 18.16
C LEU A 278 0.20 -12.82 17.91
N HIS A 279 -0.73 -12.04 18.47
CA HIS A 279 -2.14 -12.16 18.16
C HIS A 279 -2.50 -11.25 16.98
N CYS A 280 -2.79 -11.88 15.84
CA CYS A 280 -3.30 -11.25 14.64
C CYS A 280 -4.83 -11.30 14.66
N VAL A 281 -5.47 -10.14 14.65
CA VAL A 281 -6.93 -10.00 14.63
C VAL A 281 -7.37 -9.44 13.28
N VAL A 282 -8.33 -10.10 12.65
CA VAL A 282 -8.93 -9.69 11.39
C VAL A 282 -10.41 -9.40 11.65
N ILE A 283 -10.87 -8.20 11.29
CA ILE A 283 -12.27 -7.80 11.41
C ILE A 283 -12.94 -7.90 10.04
N GLY A 284 -14.05 -8.62 9.96
CA GLY A 284 -14.87 -8.79 8.76
C GLY A 284 -14.72 -10.18 8.14
N GLY A 285 -15.80 -10.97 8.19
CA GLY A 285 -15.92 -12.31 7.63
C GLY A 285 -16.22 -12.35 6.13
N GLY A 286 -16.05 -11.25 5.40
CA GLY A 286 -16.16 -11.24 3.94
C GLY A 286 -15.02 -12.00 3.26
N PRO A 287 -15.04 -12.15 1.92
CA PRO A 287 -13.99 -12.85 1.18
C PRO A 287 -12.58 -12.40 1.54
N THR A 288 -12.34 -11.08 1.60
CA THR A 288 -11.02 -10.52 1.93
C THR A 288 -10.52 -10.93 3.30
N GLY A 289 -11.34 -10.84 4.34
CA GLY A 289 -10.94 -11.20 5.70
C GLY A 289 -10.76 -12.71 5.89
N VAL A 290 -11.59 -13.52 5.23
CA VAL A 290 -11.45 -14.98 5.22
C VAL A 290 -10.19 -15.42 4.49
N GLU A 291 -9.92 -14.91 3.29
CA GLU A 291 -8.70 -15.22 2.52
C GLU A 291 -7.45 -14.80 3.29
N PHE A 292 -7.43 -13.58 3.84
CA PHE A 292 -6.29 -13.09 4.62
C PHE A 292 -6.06 -13.89 5.90
N SER A 293 -7.12 -14.29 6.61
CA SER A 293 -7.00 -15.16 7.79
C SER A 293 -6.42 -16.53 7.44
N GLY A 294 -6.82 -17.07 6.29
CA GLY A 294 -6.26 -18.32 5.74
C GLY A 294 -4.78 -18.18 5.38
N GLU A 295 -4.39 -17.13 4.66
CA GLU A 295 -2.99 -16.83 4.30
C GLU A 295 -2.11 -16.64 5.55
N LEU A 296 -2.61 -15.96 6.59
CA LEU A 296 -1.92 -15.84 7.89
C LEU A 296 -1.72 -17.21 8.54
N SER A 297 -2.76 -18.03 8.60
CA SER A 297 -2.67 -19.39 9.14
C SER A 297 -1.62 -20.23 8.39
N ASP A 298 -1.66 -20.22 7.05
CA ASP A 298 -0.70 -20.94 6.21
C ASP A 298 0.74 -20.49 6.47
N PHE A 299 0.98 -19.17 6.54
CA PHE A 299 2.27 -18.60 6.90
C PHE A 299 2.74 -19.05 8.28
N ILE A 300 1.87 -19.02 9.28
CA ILE A 300 2.23 -19.43 10.65
C ILE A 300 2.59 -20.92 10.68
N MET A 301 1.77 -21.76 10.05
CA MET A 301 1.94 -23.21 10.07
C MET A 301 3.17 -23.69 9.28
N ARG A 302 3.53 -23.03 8.18
CA ARG A 302 4.64 -23.45 7.31
C ARG A 302 5.94 -22.72 7.59
N ASP A 303 5.88 -21.40 7.73
CA ASP A 303 7.09 -20.57 7.78
C ASP A 303 7.50 -20.24 9.21
N VAL A 304 6.55 -19.82 10.04
CA VAL A 304 6.85 -19.37 11.41
C VAL A 304 7.27 -20.54 12.29
N ARG A 305 6.61 -21.70 12.14
CA ARG A 305 6.98 -22.91 12.89
C ARG A 305 8.42 -23.37 12.66
N ASP A 306 8.95 -23.16 11.46
CA ASP A 306 10.29 -23.59 11.08
C ASP A 306 11.36 -22.55 11.43
N ARG A 307 11.02 -21.25 11.36
CA ARG A 307 11.98 -20.14 11.51
C ARG A 307 11.94 -19.41 12.86
N TYR A 308 10.85 -19.52 13.61
CA TYR A 308 10.63 -18.83 14.89
C TYR A 308 10.21 -19.82 15.99
N THR A 309 11.02 -20.87 16.16
CA THR A 309 10.72 -22.03 17.01
C THR A 309 10.41 -21.66 18.47
N HIS A 310 10.99 -20.56 18.98
CA HIS A 310 10.82 -20.13 20.37
C HIS A 310 9.48 -19.45 20.65
N VAL A 311 8.83 -18.92 19.62
CA VAL A 311 7.61 -18.12 19.79
C VAL A 311 6.39 -18.66 19.03
N LYS A 312 6.57 -19.74 18.26
CA LYS A 312 5.54 -20.36 17.43
C LYS A 312 4.23 -20.68 18.17
N ASP A 313 4.30 -21.05 19.46
CA ASP A 313 3.15 -21.51 20.25
C ASP A 313 2.31 -20.33 20.78
N TYR A 314 2.81 -19.10 20.71
CA TYR A 314 2.06 -17.89 21.09
C TYR A 314 1.30 -17.28 19.93
N VAL A 315 1.60 -17.69 18.69
CA VAL A 315 1.02 -17.05 17.50
C VAL A 315 -0.42 -17.49 17.33
N LYS A 316 -1.32 -16.50 17.22
CA LYS A 316 -2.76 -16.72 17.16
C LYS A 316 -3.38 -15.85 16.07
N VAL A 317 -4.29 -16.43 15.30
CA VAL A 317 -5.14 -15.69 14.36
C VAL A 317 -6.58 -15.72 14.87
N THR A 318 -7.26 -14.58 14.87
CA THR A 318 -8.68 -14.49 15.19
C THR A 318 -9.41 -13.66 14.15
N LEU A 319 -10.42 -14.26 13.53
CA LEU A 319 -11.35 -13.59 12.63
C LEU A 319 -12.62 -13.25 13.42
N ILE A 320 -12.93 -11.96 13.51
CA ILE A 320 -14.12 -11.44 14.19
C ILE A 320 -15.13 -10.99 13.13
N GLU A 321 -16.34 -11.52 13.22
CA GLU A 321 -17.47 -11.16 12.34
C GLU A 321 -18.74 -10.98 13.18
N ALA A 322 -19.62 -10.05 12.81
CA ALA A 322 -20.86 -9.81 13.55
C ALA A 322 -21.81 -11.02 13.46
N ASN A 323 -21.90 -11.62 12.26
CA ASN A 323 -22.82 -12.72 11.97
C ASN A 323 -22.07 -13.99 11.51
N GLU A 324 -22.25 -14.38 10.26
CA GLU A 324 -21.61 -15.52 9.62
C GLU A 324 -20.63 -15.05 8.57
N ILE A 325 -19.52 -15.78 8.43
CA ILE A 325 -18.54 -15.51 7.37
C ILE A 325 -19.14 -15.85 6.01
N LEU A 326 -18.69 -15.13 4.97
CA LEU A 326 -19.08 -15.36 3.58
C LEU A 326 -20.60 -15.38 3.39
N SER A 327 -21.32 -14.43 4.01
CA SER A 327 -22.79 -14.37 4.01
C SER A 327 -23.42 -14.39 2.62
N SER A 328 -22.71 -13.93 1.58
CA SER A 328 -23.11 -13.97 0.18
C SER A 328 -23.06 -15.36 -0.48
N PHE A 329 -22.57 -16.38 0.23
CA PHE A 329 -22.47 -17.76 -0.26
C PHE A 329 -23.51 -18.66 0.41
N ASP A 330 -23.82 -19.78 -0.25
CA ASP A 330 -24.72 -20.81 0.27
C ASP A 330 -24.26 -21.34 1.63
N VAL A 331 -25.24 -21.67 2.48
CA VAL A 331 -25.04 -22.15 3.86
C VAL A 331 -24.03 -23.30 3.93
N SER A 332 -24.08 -24.24 2.98
CA SER A 332 -23.16 -25.38 2.93
C SER A 332 -21.70 -24.96 2.72
N LEU A 333 -21.46 -23.96 1.88
CA LEU A 333 -20.13 -23.38 1.63
C LEU A 333 -19.64 -22.58 2.83
N ARG A 334 -20.53 -21.85 3.51
CA ARG A 334 -20.20 -21.13 4.76
C ARG A 334 -19.77 -22.11 5.85
N GLN A 335 -20.51 -23.21 6.03
CA GLN A 335 -20.17 -24.24 7.01
C GLN A 335 -18.85 -24.94 6.66
N TYR A 336 -18.62 -25.24 5.38
CA TYR A 336 -17.35 -25.79 4.91
C TYR A 336 -16.19 -24.85 5.24
N ALA A 337 -16.31 -23.56 4.90
CA ALA A 337 -15.27 -22.55 5.16
C ALA A 337 -15.00 -22.40 6.66
N THR A 338 -16.05 -22.35 7.48
CA THR A 338 -15.95 -22.29 8.95
C THR A 338 -15.16 -23.48 9.49
N ASN A 339 -15.55 -24.69 9.10
CA ASN A 339 -14.88 -25.92 9.53
C ASN A 339 -13.43 -25.97 9.07
N HIS A 340 -13.14 -25.51 7.85
CA HIS A 340 -11.81 -25.50 7.29
C HIS A 340 -10.90 -24.51 8.03
N LEU A 341 -11.33 -23.27 8.24
CA LEU A 341 -10.58 -22.25 8.97
C LEU A 341 -10.27 -22.68 10.40
N THR A 342 -11.26 -23.24 11.12
CA THR A 342 -11.05 -23.73 12.48
C THR A 342 -10.04 -24.87 12.52
N LYS A 343 -10.09 -25.82 11.55
CA LYS A 343 -9.08 -26.88 11.43
C LYS A 343 -7.68 -26.34 11.13
N SER A 344 -7.59 -25.24 10.39
CA SER A 344 -6.33 -24.53 10.11
C SER A 344 -5.87 -23.67 11.29
N GLY A 345 -6.55 -23.70 12.45
CA GLY A 345 -6.14 -22.97 13.65
C GLY A 345 -6.54 -21.49 13.68
N VAL A 346 -7.44 -21.06 12.79
CA VAL A 346 -8.03 -19.72 12.85
C VAL A 346 -9.17 -19.73 13.88
N GLY A 347 -9.04 -18.89 14.92
CA GLY A 347 -10.12 -18.67 15.88
C GLY A 347 -11.24 -17.84 15.24
N LEU A 348 -12.46 -18.37 15.22
CA LEU A 348 -13.63 -17.63 14.76
C LEU A 348 -14.36 -17.07 15.97
N MET A 349 -14.61 -15.77 15.97
CA MET A 349 -15.28 -15.07 17.06
C MET A 349 -16.44 -14.27 16.50
N ARG A 350 -17.62 -14.40 17.13
CA ARG A 350 -18.75 -13.53 16.83
C ARG A 350 -18.68 -12.28 17.70
N GLY A 351 -18.80 -11.11 17.10
CA GLY A 351 -18.76 -9.87 17.85
C GLY A 351 -18.81 -8.62 16.98
N VAL A 352 -19.29 -7.53 17.57
CA VAL A 352 -19.30 -6.20 16.96
C VAL A 352 -18.28 -5.34 17.67
N VAL A 353 -17.36 -4.74 16.92
CA VAL A 353 -16.35 -3.84 17.50
C VAL A 353 -17.02 -2.56 17.96
N LYS A 354 -16.75 -2.15 19.21
CA LYS A 354 -17.23 -0.91 19.82
C LYS A 354 -16.18 0.20 19.75
N GLU A 355 -14.94 -0.12 20.07
CA GLU A 355 -13.81 0.80 20.05
C GLU A 355 -12.49 0.04 19.88
N VAL A 356 -11.48 0.72 19.32
CA VAL A 356 -10.14 0.20 19.15
C VAL A 356 -9.16 1.06 19.94
N HIS A 357 -8.35 0.42 20.78
CA HIS A 357 -7.25 1.04 21.52
C HIS A 357 -5.91 0.57 20.93
N PRO A 358 -4.77 1.23 21.23
CA PRO A 358 -3.48 0.90 20.64
C PRO A 358 -3.01 -0.56 20.79
N LYS A 359 -3.52 -1.27 21.79
CA LYS A 359 -3.10 -2.63 22.17
C LYS A 359 -4.25 -3.65 22.27
N ASN A 360 -5.50 -3.21 22.15
CA ASN A 360 -6.66 -4.08 22.29
C ASN A 360 -7.91 -3.52 21.61
N ILE A 361 -8.89 -4.39 21.38
CA ILE A 361 -10.20 -4.07 20.83
C ILE A 361 -11.24 -4.32 21.91
N VAL A 362 -12.24 -3.45 22.03
CA VAL A 362 -13.40 -3.68 22.89
C VAL A 362 -14.60 -3.98 22.01
N LEU A 363 -15.24 -5.11 22.28
CA LEU A 363 -16.48 -5.53 21.63
C LEU A 363 -17.71 -4.92 22.35
N ASN A 364 -18.86 -4.95 21.68
CA ASN A 364 -20.12 -4.42 22.20
C ASN A 364 -20.59 -5.10 23.50
N ASP A 365 -20.25 -6.37 23.70
CA ASP A 365 -20.52 -7.15 24.91
C ASP A 365 -19.54 -6.88 26.06
N GLY A 366 -18.55 -6.00 25.84
CA GLY A 366 -17.50 -5.67 26.82
C GLY A 366 -16.27 -6.58 26.75
N THR A 367 -16.26 -7.59 25.87
CA THR A 367 -15.09 -8.47 25.67
C THR A 367 -13.90 -7.66 25.18
N ASN A 368 -12.75 -7.85 25.82
CA ASN A 368 -11.49 -7.22 25.45
C ASN A 368 -10.60 -8.21 24.69
N VAL A 369 -10.18 -7.85 23.47
CA VAL A 369 -9.35 -8.68 22.61
C VAL A 369 -7.97 -8.01 22.43
N PRO A 370 -6.91 -8.48 23.11
CA PRO A 370 -5.56 -7.98 22.89
C PRO A 370 -5.10 -8.27 21.47
N TYR A 371 -4.28 -7.41 20.87
CA TYR A 371 -3.71 -7.69 19.55
C TYR A 371 -2.33 -7.06 19.36
N GLY A 372 -1.59 -7.61 18.42
CA GLY A 372 -0.34 -7.06 17.91
C GLY A 372 -0.47 -6.57 16.48
N LEU A 373 -1.32 -7.22 15.69
CA LEU A 373 -1.70 -6.82 14.34
C LEU A 373 -3.23 -6.83 14.23
N LEU A 374 -3.81 -5.69 13.83
CA LEU A 374 -5.25 -5.55 13.58
C LEU A 374 -5.47 -5.20 12.12
N VAL A 375 -6.19 -6.05 11.39
CA VAL A 375 -6.58 -5.79 10.00
C VAL A 375 -8.08 -5.59 9.90
N TRP A 376 -8.48 -4.42 9.39
CA TRP A 376 -9.87 -4.04 9.16
C TRP A 376 -10.25 -4.31 7.71
N SER A 377 -11.09 -5.31 7.50
CA SER A 377 -11.51 -5.78 6.17
C SER A 377 -13.02 -5.73 5.94
N THR A 378 -13.76 -5.10 6.85
CA THR A 378 -15.21 -4.92 6.75
C THR A 378 -15.58 -3.52 6.27
N GLY A 379 -16.70 -3.44 5.54
CA GLY A 379 -17.29 -2.19 5.09
C GLY A 379 -16.53 -1.51 3.95
N VAL A 380 -17.22 -1.31 2.83
CA VAL A 380 -16.77 -0.40 1.76
C VAL A 380 -17.89 0.56 1.45
N GLY A 381 -17.53 1.81 1.16
CA GLY A 381 -18.50 2.86 0.88
C GLY A 381 -17.98 3.86 -0.14
N PRO A 382 -18.85 4.78 -0.60
CA PRO A 382 -18.44 5.81 -1.52
C PRO A 382 -17.32 6.67 -0.90
N SER A 383 -16.31 7.00 -1.70
CA SER A 383 -15.24 7.92 -1.29
C SER A 383 -15.78 9.31 -1.00
N GLN A 384 -15.03 10.12 -0.25
CA GLN A 384 -15.41 11.51 -0.01
C GLN A 384 -15.59 12.30 -1.31
N PHE A 385 -14.74 12.04 -2.31
CA PHE A 385 -14.88 12.59 -3.65
C PHE A 385 -16.23 12.23 -4.28
N VAL A 386 -16.63 10.96 -4.30
CA VAL A 386 -17.94 10.57 -4.88
C VAL A 386 -19.11 11.19 -4.12
N LYS A 387 -18.99 11.36 -2.79
CA LYS A 387 -20.01 12.02 -1.98
C LYS A 387 -20.15 13.50 -2.30
N SER A 388 -19.05 14.21 -2.58
CA SER A 388 -19.05 15.65 -2.83
C SER A 388 -19.59 16.05 -4.21
N LEU A 389 -19.62 15.13 -5.18
CA LEU A 389 -20.13 15.43 -6.52
C LEU A 389 -21.64 15.70 -6.50
N ASP A 390 -22.10 16.79 -7.12
CA ASP A 390 -23.52 17.07 -7.31
C ASP A 390 -24.08 16.36 -8.55
N LEU A 391 -23.93 15.04 -8.57
CA LEU A 391 -24.44 14.16 -9.61
C LEU A 391 -25.52 13.24 -9.04
N PRO A 392 -26.51 12.82 -9.85
CA PRO A 392 -27.47 11.79 -9.46
C PRO A 392 -26.74 10.52 -9.03
N LYS A 393 -27.01 10.06 -7.80
CA LYS A 393 -26.43 8.83 -7.25
C LYS A 393 -27.52 7.77 -7.14
N ALA A 394 -27.25 6.59 -7.67
CA ALA A 394 -28.15 5.46 -7.44
C ALA A 394 -28.21 5.16 -5.92
N PRO A 395 -29.39 4.83 -5.36
CA PRO A 395 -29.49 4.35 -3.99
C PRO A 395 -28.76 3.01 -3.88
N TRP A 396 -27.51 3.06 -3.44
CA TRP A 396 -26.54 1.96 -3.27
C TRP A 396 -26.99 0.78 -2.38
N TRP A 397 -28.23 0.74 -1.92
CA TRP A 397 -28.71 -0.18 -0.89
C TRP A 397 -30.15 -0.72 -1.07
N LYS A 398 -30.95 -0.23 -2.03
CA LYS A 398 -32.38 -0.63 -2.11
C LYS A 398 -32.69 -1.89 -2.91
N ASP A 399 -31.79 -2.33 -3.79
CA ASP A 399 -32.12 -3.38 -4.78
C ASP A 399 -31.35 -4.70 -4.61
N TRP A 400 -30.61 -4.89 -3.50
CA TRP A 400 -29.70 -6.05 -3.33
C TRP A 400 -29.90 -6.86 -2.03
N TYR A 401 -31.02 -6.71 -1.32
CA TYR A 401 -31.39 -7.58 -0.19
C TYR A 401 -32.82 -8.07 -0.27
#